data_AF-A0A357D6N8-F1
#
_entry.id   AF-A0A357D6N8-F1
#
_cell.length_a   1.000
_cell.length_b   1.000
_cell.length_c   1.000
_cell.angle_alpha   90.00
_cell.angle_beta   90.00
_cell.angle_gamma   90.00
#
_symmetry.space_group_name_H-M   'P 1'
#
loop_
_entity.id
_entity.type
_entity.pdbx_description
1 polymer ?
#
loop_
_entity_poly.entity_id
_entity_poly.type
_entity_poly.pdbx_seq_one_letter_code
_entity_poly.pdbx_strand_id
1 'polypeptide(L)'
;VEEGFHPEASRVSESIFALGNEYMGVRGYFEEGYSGEQLIGSYFNGFFEEVPVCRPAAYKGLIDHARFMVNTVDWLFTRIELDGEILDIARSKVKNFKRTLDLKTGTLNREFIWESVSGKRLKLSFRRLISMVRANLGGQEITFTPLNFSGPVQVQTGLDFSP
;
A
#
# COMPACT_ATOMS: atom_id res chain seq x y z
N VAL A 1 11.79 -2.55 -11.52
CA VAL A 1 11.88 -3.73 -10.63
C VAL A 1 12.76 -3.33 -9.46
N GLU A 2 12.40 -3.73 -8.25
CA GLU A 2 13.18 -3.54 -7.03
C GLU A 2 13.46 -4.93 -6.45
N GLU A 3 14.74 -5.23 -6.21
CA GLU A 3 15.20 -6.49 -5.62
C GLU A 3 15.82 -6.18 -4.26
N GLY A 4 15.42 -6.91 -3.23
CA GLY A 4 15.71 -6.55 -1.83
C GLY A 4 14.80 -5.42 -1.32
N PHE A 5 14.62 -5.38 0.00
CA PHE A 5 13.87 -4.31 0.65
C PHE A 5 14.84 -3.27 1.22
N HIS A 6 14.63 -2.01 0.84
CA HIS A 6 15.45 -0.86 1.23
C HIS A 6 14.58 0.11 2.05
N PRO A 7 14.57 0.01 3.40
CA PRO A 7 13.69 0.82 4.25
C PRO A 7 13.84 2.33 4.03
N GLU A 8 15.05 2.80 3.78
CA GLU A 8 15.39 4.19 3.50
C GLU A 8 14.76 4.74 2.22
N ALA A 9 14.42 3.86 1.28
CA ALA A 9 13.77 4.20 0.02
C ALA A 9 12.26 3.95 0.05
N SER A 10 11.67 3.57 1.18
CA SER A 10 10.27 3.13 1.29
C SER A 10 9.29 4.11 0.60
N ARG A 11 9.29 5.38 1.00
CA ARG A 11 8.42 6.43 0.41
C ARG A 11 8.71 6.75 -1.05
N VAL A 12 9.96 6.60 -1.47
CA VAL A 12 10.36 6.79 -2.86
C VAL A 12 9.75 5.66 -3.70
N SER A 13 9.93 4.42 -3.27
CA SER A 13 9.35 3.27 -3.95
C SER A 13 7.82 3.28 -3.93
N GLU A 14 7.17 3.68 -2.83
CA GLU A 14 5.73 3.91 -2.82
C GLU A 14 5.26 4.89 -3.92
N SER A 15 6.05 5.93 -4.20
CA SER A 15 5.73 6.88 -5.25
C SER A 15 5.96 6.30 -6.65
N ILE A 16 7.10 5.61 -6.86
CA ILE A 16 7.49 5.02 -8.15
C ILE A 16 6.54 3.90 -8.57
N PHE A 17 6.09 3.09 -7.61
CA PHE A 17 5.26 1.91 -7.85
C PHE A 17 3.75 2.19 -7.69
N ALA A 18 3.34 3.46 -7.69
CA ALA A 18 1.93 3.84 -7.62
C ALA A 18 1.14 3.37 -8.85
N LEU A 19 -0.14 3.08 -8.65
CA LEU A 19 -1.10 2.73 -9.70
C LEU A 19 -2.14 3.84 -9.83
N GLY A 20 -2.69 4.04 -11.03
CA GLY A 20 -3.81 4.96 -11.22
C GLY A 20 -4.47 4.83 -12.59
N ASN A 21 -5.73 5.27 -12.68
CA ASN A 21 -6.57 5.17 -13.88
C ASN A 21 -7.45 6.42 -14.09
N GLU A 22 -6.93 7.61 -13.75
CA GLU A 22 -7.65 8.89 -13.70
C GLU A 22 -8.69 8.98 -12.57
N TYR A 23 -9.58 7.98 -12.43
CA TYR A 23 -10.62 7.97 -11.42
C TYR A 23 -10.07 7.76 -10.01
N MET A 24 -9.13 6.82 -9.85
CA MET A 24 -8.47 6.55 -8.58
C MET A 24 -6.97 6.37 -8.75
N GLY A 25 -6.22 6.67 -7.69
CA GLY A 25 -4.78 6.51 -7.59
C GLY A 25 -4.39 5.97 -6.23
N VAL A 26 -3.45 5.02 -6.20
CA VAL A 26 -3.00 4.36 -4.97
C VAL A 26 -1.48 4.27 -4.97
N ARG A 27 -0.86 4.77 -3.90
CA ARG A 27 0.59 4.67 -3.70
C ARG A 27 1.02 3.21 -3.53
N GLY A 28 2.24 2.89 -3.90
CA GLY A 28 2.91 1.58 -3.79
C GLY A 28 3.13 1.04 -2.37
N TYR A 29 2.29 1.39 -1.39
CA TYR A 29 2.41 0.99 0.02
C TYR A 29 2.08 -0.49 0.24
N PHE A 30 2.49 -1.00 1.40
CA PHE A 30 2.35 -2.39 1.82
C PHE A 30 0.98 -2.67 2.43
N GLU A 31 0.27 -3.65 1.88
CA GLU A 31 -1.13 -3.95 2.23
C GLU A 31 -1.26 -4.58 3.62
N GLU A 32 -0.30 -5.43 4.00
CA GLU A 32 -0.20 -6.17 5.27
C GLU A 32 0.13 -5.29 6.48
N GLY A 33 0.44 -4.02 6.26
CA GLY A 33 0.95 -3.10 7.28
C GLY A 33 2.47 -3.02 7.33
N TYR A 34 2.97 -1.86 7.76
CA TYR A 34 4.38 -1.56 7.85
C TYR A 34 4.61 -0.50 8.93
N SER A 35 5.50 -0.74 9.89
CA SER A 35 5.75 0.22 10.98
C SER A 35 6.87 1.22 10.71
N GLY A 36 7.56 1.12 9.57
CA GLY A 36 8.59 2.06 9.17
C GLY A 36 8.03 3.35 8.54
N GLU A 37 8.91 4.15 7.94
CA GLU A 37 8.49 5.40 7.30
C GLU A 37 7.69 5.13 6.02
N GLN A 38 6.44 5.58 5.99
CA GLN A 38 5.52 5.39 4.87
C GLN A 38 4.60 6.57 4.66
N LEU A 39 3.88 6.54 3.54
CA LEU A 39 2.72 7.36 3.28
C LEU A 39 1.65 6.50 2.62
N ILE A 40 0.74 5.97 3.44
CA ILE A 40 -0.49 5.33 2.96
C ILE A 40 -1.30 6.39 2.22
N GLY A 41 -1.71 6.08 0.99
CA GLY A 41 -2.34 7.06 0.11
C GLY A 41 -3.21 6.41 -0.94
N SER A 42 -4.52 6.56 -0.77
CA SER A 42 -5.56 6.18 -1.72
C SER A 42 -6.40 7.41 -2.03
N TYR A 43 -6.44 7.81 -3.30
CA TYR A 43 -7.05 9.06 -3.74
C TYR A 43 -8.08 8.79 -4.83
N PHE A 44 -9.19 9.51 -4.79
CA PHE A 44 -10.19 9.53 -5.84
C PHE A 44 -10.26 10.92 -6.46
N ASN A 45 -10.23 11.00 -7.78
CA ASN A 45 -10.30 12.28 -8.47
C ASN A 45 -11.64 12.97 -8.20
N GLY A 46 -11.59 14.27 -7.94
CA GLY A 46 -12.75 15.07 -7.54
C GLY A 46 -13.06 15.06 -6.04
N PHE A 47 -12.42 14.21 -5.22
CA PHE A 47 -12.52 14.26 -3.76
C PHE A 47 -11.43 15.18 -3.19
N PHE A 48 -11.86 16.28 -2.59
CA PHE A 48 -10.98 17.27 -1.98
C PHE A 48 -11.62 17.86 -0.73
N GLU A 49 -10.77 18.39 0.15
CA GLU A 49 -11.20 19.23 1.26
C GLU A 49 -10.75 20.68 1.04
N GLU A 50 -11.42 21.59 1.73
CA GLU A 50 -11.17 23.02 1.67
C GLU A 50 -10.86 23.56 3.07
N VAL A 51 -9.71 24.21 3.23
CA VAL A 51 -9.29 24.82 4.51
C VAL A 51 -9.10 26.32 4.37
N PRO A 52 -9.50 27.13 5.37
CA PRO A 52 -9.22 28.55 5.37
C PRO A 52 -7.72 28.80 5.48
N VAL A 53 -7.21 29.76 4.72
CA VAL A 53 -5.81 30.18 4.78
C VAL A 53 -5.71 31.46 5.61
N CYS A 54 -5.07 31.38 6.77
CA CYS A 54 -4.81 32.57 7.57
C CYS A 54 -3.72 33.41 6.90
N ARG A 55 -4.04 34.65 6.54
CA ARG A 55 -3.09 35.56 5.88
C ARG A 55 -2.86 36.81 6.73
N PRO A 56 -1.60 37.28 6.82
CA PRO A 56 -1.29 38.53 7.49
C PRO A 56 -1.67 39.78 6.68
N ALA A 57 -2.00 39.66 5.38
CA ALA A 57 -2.33 40.81 4.52
C ALA A 57 -3.58 40.57 3.67
N ALA A 58 -4.41 41.60 3.54
CA ALA A 58 -5.71 41.57 2.84
C ALA A 58 -5.65 42.29 1.48
N TYR A 59 -4.93 41.72 0.52
CA TYR A 59 -4.90 42.19 -0.86
C TYR A 59 -5.98 41.51 -1.71
N LYS A 60 -6.59 42.26 -2.64
CA LYS A 60 -7.58 41.71 -3.57
C LYS A 60 -6.95 40.68 -4.51
N GLY A 61 -7.67 39.60 -4.81
CA GLY A 61 -7.24 38.55 -5.72
C GLY A 61 -6.39 37.44 -5.08
N LEU A 62 -6.12 37.52 -3.77
CA LEU A 62 -5.58 36.40 -3.02
C LEU A 62 -6.70 35.40 -2.70
N ILE A 63 -6.40 34.11 -2.78
CA ILE A 63 -7.34 33.04 -2.40
C ILE A 63 -7.66 33.13 -0.90
N ASP A 64 -8.86 32.82 -0.43
CA ASP A 64 -9.15 32.77 1.02
C ASP A 64 -9.08 31.34 1.57
N HIS A 65 -9.16 30.36 0.68
CA HIS A 65 -9.14 28.95 0.98
C HIS A 65 -8.16 28.19 0.10
N ALA A 66 -7.55 27.15 0.67
CA ALA A 66 -6.75 26.18 -0.06
C ALA A 66 -7.56 24.89 -0.22
N ARG A 67 -7.47 24.28 -1.40
CA ARG A 67 -8.07 22.98 -1.70
C ARG A 67 -6.98 21.96 -1.96
N PHE A 68 -7.16 20.76 -1.44
CA PHE A 68 -6.23 19.65 -1.67
C PHE A 68 -7.00 18.33 -1.73
N MET A 69 -6.50 17.40 -2.55
CA MET A 69 -7.01 16.03 -2.54
C MET A 69 -6.73 15.40 -1.19
N VAL A 70 -7.74 14.75 -0.63
CA VAL A 70 -7.61 14.05 0.65
C VAL A 70 -7.22 12.60 0.44
N ASN A 71 -6.42 12.07 1.36
CA ASN A 71 -6.34 10.63 1.52
C ASN A 71 -7.73 10.11 1.89
N THR A 72 -8.17 9.03 1.24
CA THR A 72 -9.49 8.45 1.44
C THR A 72 -9.38 7.11 2.16
N VAL A 73 -10.22 6.15 1.81
CA VAL A 73 -10.22 4.81 2.42
C VAL A 73 -8.99 4.01 1.98
N ASP A 74 -8.30 3.38 2.93
CA ASP A 74 -7.38 2.29 2.62
C ASP A 74 -8.20 1.02 2.36
N TRP A 75 -8.47 0.79 1.08
CA TRP A 75 -9.22 -0.37 0.60
C TRP A 75 -8.35 -1.62 0.41
N LEU A 76 -7.03 -1.51 0.59
CA LEU A 76 -6.08 -2.62 0.52
C LEU A 76 -5.71 -3.16 1.91
N PHE A 77 -6.25 -2.58 2.97
CA PHE A 77 -5.94 -2.93 4.35
C PHE A 77 -6.01 -4.45 4.56
N THR A 78 -4.88 -5.00 4.96
CA THR A 78 -4.72 -6.42 5.28
C THR A 78 -3.84 -6.55 6.52
N ARG A 79 -4.10 -7.54 7.37
CA ARG A 79 -3.19 -7.99 8.42
C ARG A 79 -3.05 -9.50 8.30
N ILE A 80 -1.81 -9.97 8.29
CA ILE A 80 -1.47 -11.39 8.15
C ILE A 80 -0.77 -11.81 9.43
N GLU A 81 -1.29 -12.85 10.09
CA GLU A 81 -0.73 -13.38 11.33
C GLU A 81 -0.40 -14.88 11.17
N LEU A 82 0.77 -15.27 11.67
CA LEU A 82 1.26 -16.64 11.72
C LEU A 82 1.87 -16.89 13.11
N ASP A 83 1.34 -17.87 13.83
CA ASP A 83 1.78 -18.23 15.19
C ASP A 83 1.81 -17.06 16.20
N GLY A 84 0.83 -16.16 16.12
CA GLY A 84 0.76 -14.98 17.00
C GLY A 84 1.72 -13.84 16.62
N GLU A 85 2.53 -13.99 15.57
CA GLU A 85 3.30 -12.91 14.98
C GLU A 85 2.49 -12.27 13.85
N ILE A 86 2.28 -10.95 13.93
CA ILE A 86 1.72 -10.15 12.83
C ILE A 86 2.87 -9.77 11.92
N LEU A 87 2.71 -10.03 10.62
CA LEU A 87 3.67 -9.64 9.60
C LEU A 87 3.84 -8.12 9.54
N ASP A 88 5.09 -7.67 9.69
CA ASP A 88 5.50 -6.30 9.44
C ASP A 88 6.90 -6.35 8.84
N ILE A 89 7.05 -6.01 7.57
CA ILE A 89 8.34 -6.11 6.86
C ILE A 89 9.45 -5.25 7.48
N ALA A 90 9.12 -4.25 8.32
CA ALA A 90 10.11 -3.49 9.07
C ALA A 90 10.81 -4.32 10.17
N ARG A 91 10.11 -5.32 10.71
CA ARG A 91 10.49 -6.06 11.93
C ARG A 91 10.66 -7.55 11.70
N SER A 92 9.84 -8.12 10.83
CA SER A 92 9.84 -9.54 10.51
C SER A 92 11.07 -9.92 9.68
N LYS A 93 11.50 -11.17 9.82
CA LYS A 93 12.61 -11.71 9.03
C LYS A 93 12.12 -12.05 7.62
N VAL A 94 12.47 -11.19 6.66
CA VAL A 94 12.06 -11.33 5.26
C VAL A 94 13.25 -11.65 4.36
N LYS A 95 13.05 -12.54 3.40
CA LYS A 95 14.04 -12.94 2.39
C LYS A 95 13.45 -12.87 0.99
N ASN A 96 14.32 -12.74 -0.01
CA ASN A 96 13.95 -12.75 -1.43
C ASN A 96 12.85 -11.74 -1.78
N PHE A 97 12.91 -10.55 -1.19
CA PHE A 97 11.98 -9.49 -1.52
C PHE A 97 12.15 -9.06 -2.96
N LYS A 98 11.05 -8.98 -3.69
CA LYS A 98 11.01 -8.45 -5.04
C LYS A 98 9.71 -7.70 -5.27
N ARG A 99 9.80 -6.48 -5.79
CA ARG A 99 8.66 -5.66 -6.21
C ARG A 99 8.78 -5.28 -7.68
N THR A 100 7.72 -5.49 -8.45
CA THR A 100 7.69 -5.30 -9.90
C THR A 100 6.42 -4.58 -10.31
N LEU A 101 6.58 -3.40 -10.91
CA LEU A 101 5.53 -2.74 -11.67
C LEU A 101 5.63 -3.24 -13.11
N ASP A 102 4.62 -3.95 -13.58
CA ASP A 102 4.51 -4.32 -14.99
C ASP A 102 3.82 -3.18 -15.75
N LEU A 103 4.61 -2.44 -16.52
CA LEU A 103 4.13 -1.30 -17.31
C LEU A 103 3.25 -1.70 -18.50
N LYS A 104 3.28 -2.97 -18.93
CA LYS A 104 2.42 -3.45 -20.02
C LYS A 104 1.03 -3.80 -19.51
N THR A 105 0.94 -4.45 -18.35
CA THR A 105 -0.34 -4.89 -17.78
C THR A 105 -0.93 -3.94 -16.74
N GLY A 106 -0.13 -2.99 -16.23
CA GLY A 106 -0.54 -2.07 -15.17
C GLY A 106 -0.68 -2.74 -13.80
N THR A 107 0.01 -3.87 -13.57
CA THR A 107 -0.07 -4.62 -12.32
C THR A 107 1.14 -4.33 -11.42
N LEU A 108 0.88 -4.14 -10.12
CA LEU A 108 1.92 -4.13 -9.10
C LEU A 108 2.00 -5.53 -8.49
N ASN A 109 3.18 -6.13 -8.58
CA ASN A 109 3.46 -7.46 -8.06
C ASN A 109 4.55 -7.36 -6.97
N ARG A 110 4.37 -8.07 -5.87
CA ARG A 110 5.36 -8.15 -4.80
C ARG A 110 5.43 -9.56 -4.25
N GLU A 111 6.62 -10.09 -4.05
CA GLU A 111 6.82 -11.39 -3.44
C GLU A 111 7.97 -11.36 -2.45
N PHE A 112 7.86 -12.19 -1.42
CA PHE A 112 8.92 -12.42 -0.45
C PHE A 112 8.64 -13.68 0.36
N ILE A 113 9.65 -14.13 1.10
CA ILE A 113 9.54 -15.21 2.08
C ILE A 113 9.62 -14.60 3.47
N TRP A 114 8.56 -14.77 4.26
CA TRP A 114 8.54 -14.44 5.67
C TRP A 114 8.92 -15.67 6.49
N GLU A 115 9.88 -15.51 7.40
CA GLU A 115 10.26 -16.48 8.40
C GLU A 115 9.74 -15.99 9.76
N SER A 116 8.77 -16.70 10.34
CA SER A 116 8.19 -16.35 11.64
C SER A 116 9.17 -16.61 12.79
N VAL A 117 8.87 -16.08 13.97
CA VAL A 117 9.61 -16.33 15.22
C VAL A 117 9.68 -17.80 15.60
N SER A 118 8.69 -18.61 15.18
CA SER A 118 8.66 -20.07 15.37
C SER A 118 9.46 -20.85 14.32
N GLY A 119 10.08 -20.17 13.34
CA GLY A 119 10.87 -20.77 12.26
C GLY A 119 10.04 -21.29 11.07
N LYS A 120 8.73 -21.04 11.05
CA LYS A 120 7.88 -21.34 9.88
C LYS A 120 8.19 -20.36 8.76
N ARG A 121 8.22 -20.85 7.53
CA ARG A 121 8.52 -20.07 6.33
C ARG A 121 7.32 -20.07 5.41
N LEU A 122 6.83 -18.88 5.12
CA LEU A 122 5.67 -18.64 4.28
C LEU A 122 6.11 -17.75 3.11
N LYS A 123 5.99 -18.26 1.88
CA LYS A 123 6.12 -17.41 0.70
C LYS A 123 4.79 -16.68 0.50
N LEU A 124 4.86 -15.36 0.41
CA LEU A 124 3.75 -14.48 0.09
C LEU A 124 3.97 -13.89 -1.29
N SER A 125 2.88 -13.80 -2.05
CA SER A 125 2.87 -13.13 -3.35
C SER A 125 1.61 -12.28 -3.45
N PHE A 126 1.81 -10.98 -3.59
CA PHE A 126 0.80 -9.96 -3.73
C PHE A 126 0.75 -9.51 -5.18
N ARG A 127 -0.45 -9.40 -5.72
CA ARG A 127 -0.70 -8.79 -7.02
C ARG A 127 -1.90 -7.89 -6.89
N ARG A 128 -1.77 -6.65 -7.37
CA ARG A 128 -2.90 -5.73 -7.42
C ARG A 128 -2.96 -4.96 -8.72
N LEU A 129 -4.17 -4.51 -9.02
CA LEU A 129 -4.49 -3.71 -10.20
C LEU A 129 -5.55 -2.68 -9.87
N ILE A 130 -5.57 -1.63 -10.69
CA ILE A 130 -6.67 -0.69 -10.82
C ILE A 130 -7.13 -0.80 -12.28
N SER A 131 -8.42 -1.07 -12.50
CA SER A 131 -8.91 -1.39 -13.85
C SER A 131 -8.92 -0.17 -14.75
N MET A 132 -8.24 -0.27 -15.90
CA MET A 132 -8.30 0.76 -16.95
C MET A 132 -9.60 0.71 -17.76
N VAL A 133 -10.42 -0.34 -17.61
CA VAL A 133 -11.68 -0.52 -18.34
C VAL A 133 -12.89 -0.12 -17.48
N ARG A 134 -12.88 -0.52 -16.21
CA ARG A 134 -13.92 -0.16 -15.23
C ARG A 134 -13.30 0.71 -14.15
N ALA A 135 -13.39 2.03 -14.32
CA ALA A 135 -12.56 2.98 -13.58
C ALA A 135 -12.73 2.91 -12.03
N ASN A 136 -13.88 2.47 -11.55
CA ASN A 136 -14.20 2.30 -10.13
C ASN A 136 -13.78 0.94 -9.54
N LEU A 137 -13.11 0.06 -10.30
CA LEU A 137 -12.75 -1.28 -9.87
C LEU A 137 -11.25 -1.42 -9.60
N GLY A 138 -10.91 -1.71 -8.35
CA GLY A 138 -9.59 -2.19 -7.91
C GLY A 138 -9.63 -3.68 -7.61
N GLY A 139 -8.48 -4.33 -7.66
CA GLY A 139 -8.37 -5.75 -7.33
C GLY A 139 -7.06 -6.06 -6.62
N GLN A 140 -7.12 -7.00 -5.67
CA GLN A 140 -5.99 -7.51 -4.92
C GLN A 140 -6.08 -9.04 -4.88
N GLU A 141 -4.94 -9.69 -5.08
CA GLU A 141 -4.74 -11.12 -4.94
C GLU A 141 -3.54 -11.35 -4.03
N ILE A 142 -3.72 -12.21 -3.02
CA ILE A 142 -2.67 -12.60 -2.09
C ILE A 142 -2.59 -14.12 -2.11
N THR A 143 -1.42 -14.63 -2.49
CA THR A 143 -1.14 -16.07 -2.52
C THR A 143 -0.24 -16.44 -1.34
N PHE A 144 -0.65 -17.46 -0.60
CA PHE A 144 0.03 -18.00 0.57
C PHE A 144 0.60 -19.37 0.21
N THR A 145 1.93 -19.54 0.22
CA THR A 145 2.59 -20.82 -0.05
C THR A 145 3.45 -21.24 1.14
N PRO A 146 2.97 -22.15 2.01
CA PRO A 146 3.78 -22.63 3.13
C PRO A 146 4.95 -23.47 2.60
N LEU A 147 6.16 -23.21 3.09
CA LEU A 147 7.39 -23.84 2.58
C LEU A 147 7.90 -25.00 3.43
N ASN A 148 7.58 -25.01 4.72
CA ASN A 148 8.08 -26.01 5.67
C ASN A 148 7.08 -26.32 6.80
N PHE A 149 5.81 -26.00 6.61
CA PHE A 149 4.79 -26.24 7.64
C PHE A 149 3.43 -26.53 7.01
N SER A 150 2.52 -27.05 7.84
CA SER A 150 1.09 -27.09 7.59
C SER A 150 0.40 -26.52 8.82
N GLY A 151 -0.63 -25.70 8.63
CA GLY A 151 -1.33 -25.04 9.73
C GLY A 151 -2.09 -23.79 9.28
N PRO A 152 -2.79 -23.14 10.22
CA PRO A 152 -3.57 -21.94 9.93
C PRO A 152 -2.67 -20.73 9.71
N VAL A 153 -3.11 -19.85 8.81
CA VAL A 153 -2.66 -18.46 8.67
C VAL A 153 -3.89 -17.61 8.88
N GLN A 154 -3.83 -16.63 9.77
CA GLN A 154 -4.95 -15.72 9.99
C GLN A 154 -4.81 -14.51 9.08
N VAL A 155 -5.90 -14.14 8.42
CA VAL A 155 -5.94 -12.99 7.51
C VAL A 155 -7.13 -12.13 7.90
N GLN A 156 -6.85 -10.87 8.22
CA GLN A 156 -7.87 -9.84 8.41
C GLN A 156 -7.77 -8.87 7.23
N THR A 157 -8.89 -8.61 6.58
CA THR A 157 -9.00 -7.61 5.51
C THR A 157 -10.19 -6.70 5.78
N GLY A 158 -10.15 -5.49 5.27
CA GLY A 158 -11.23 -4.54 5.47
C GLY A 158 -11.02 -3.23 4.74
N LEU A 159 -11.88 -2.28 5.06
CA LEU A 159 -11.78 -0.90 4.63
C LEU A 159 -11.40 -0.06 5.85
N ASP A 160 -10.24 0.58 5.82
CA ASP A 160 -9.76 1.43 6.90
C ASP A 160 -9.95 2.91 6.56
N PHE A 161 -10.72 3.62 7.40
CA PHE A 161 -11.04 5.04 7.27
C PHE A 161 -10.28 5.93 8.26
N SER A 162 -9.31 5.35 8.99
CA SER A 162 -8.44 6.08 9.92
C SER A 162 -7.14 6.72 9.37
N PRO A 163 -6.64 6.45 8.13
CA PRO A 163 -5.32 6.91 7.69
C PRO A 163 -5.25 8.38 7.24
#